data_AF-A0A074JL71-F1
#
_entry.id   AF-A0A074JL71-F1
#
_cell.length_a   1.000
_cell.length_b   1.000
_cell.length_c   1.000
_cell.angle_alpha   90.00
_cell.angle_beta   90.00
_cell.angle_gamma   90.00
#
_symmetry.space_group_name_H-M   'P 1'
#
loop_
_entity.id
_entity.type
_entity.pdbx_description
1 polymer ?
#
loop_
_entity_poly.entity_id
_entity_poly.type
_entity_poly.pdbx_seq_one_letter_code
_entity_poly.pdbx_strand_id
1 'polypeptide(L)'
;MRPPWTRDKNKGKNNMAGDKQNLQDAFLNHVRKTKVPVTIFLINGVKLQGVITWFDNFCVLLRRDGQSQLVYKHAISTIMPGQPISLYEGDD
;
A
#
# COMPACT_ATOMS: atom_id res chain seq x y z
N MET A 1 31.07 -31.45 -38.68
CA MET A 1 30.67 -31.66 -37.27
C MET A 1 30.82 -30.35 -36.51
N ARG A 2 29.75 -29.82 -35.89
CA ARG A 2 29.77 -28.57 -35.10
C ARG A 2 29.99 -28.90 -33.60
N PRO A 3 30.77 -28.11 -32.84
CA PRO A 3 31.05 -28.40 -31.44
C PRO A 3 29.86 -28.10 -30.51
N PRO A 4 29.75 -28.83 -29.37
CA PRO A 4 28.63 -28.78 -28.44
C PRO A 4 28.80 -27.64 -27.44
N TRP A 5 28.36 -26.44 -27.79
CA TRP A 5 28.13 -25.36 -26.81
C TRP A 5 27.13 -24.33 -27.36
N THR A 6 25.89 -24.76 -27.58
CA THR A 6 24.76 -23.84 -27.55
C THR A 6 24.33 -23.68 -26.09
N ARG A 7 24.57 -22.51 -25.50
CA ARG A 7 23.96 -22.11 -24.23
C ARG A 7 23.59 -20.62 -24.25
N ASP A 8 22.31 -20.43 -24.51
CA ASP A 8 21.36 -19.46 -23.97
C ASP A 8 21.82 -18.05 -23.58
N LYS A 9 21.21 -17.08 -24.27
CA LYS A 9 21.10 -15.68 -23.83
C LYS A 9 20.31 -15.62 -22.52
N ASN A 10 21.00 -15.63 -21.38
CA ASN A 10 20.36 -15.29 -20.11
C ASN A 10 20.21 -13.76 -19.99
N LYS A 11 19.19 -13.20 -20.66
CA LYS A 11 18.54 -11.96 -20.22
C LYS A 11 17.67 -12.33 -19.03
N GLY A 12 18.08 -11.97 -17.82
CA GLY A 12 17.24 -12.22 -16.65
C GLY A 12 17.83 -11.73 -15.35
N LYS A 13 17.20 -10.68 -14.83
CA LYS A 13 17.09 -10.31 -13.41
C LYS A 13 18.27 -9.54 -12.82
N ASN A 14 18.29 -8.23 -13.09
CA ASN A 14 18.54 -7.29 -11.98
C ASN A 14 17.46 -7.56 -10.94
N ASN A 15 17.81 -8.10 -9.78
CA ASN A 15 16.89 -8.06 -8.64
C ASN A 15 17.62 -8.23 -7.30
N MET A 16 17.08 -7.48 -6.34
CA MET A 16 17.32 -7.53 -4.90
C MET A 16 18.45 -6.65 -4.37
N ALA A 17 18.38 -5.36 -4.69
CA ALA A 17 18.49 -4.39 -3.61
C ALA A 17 17.12 -4.42 -2.90
N GLY A 18 17.09 -4.84 -1.64
CA GLY A 18 15.86 -4.92 -0.86
C GLY A 18 15.19 -3.56 -0.78
N ASP A 19 14.13 -3.36 -1.55
CA ASP A 19 13.18 -2.29 -1.32
C ASP A 19 12.53 -2.60 0.02
N LYS A 20 13.12 -2.04 1.07
CA LYS A 20 12.47 -1.84 2.36
C LYS A 20 11.22 -1.01 2.04
N GLN A 21 10.10 -1.69 1.77
CA GLN A 21 8.86 -1.03 1.37
C GLN A 21 8.61 0.11 2.35
N ASN A 22 8.47 1.33 1.81
CA ASN A 22 8.20 2.51 2.61
C ASN A 22 6.99 2.22 3.51
N LEU A 23 7.12 2.45 4.83
CA LEU A 23 6.10 2.14 5.83
C LEU A 23 4.72 2.67 5.43
N GLN A 24 4.67 3.88 4.86
CA GLN A 24 3.44 4.49 4.38
C GLN A 24 2.80 3.66 3.27
N ASP A 25 3.57 3.30 2.25
CA ASP A 25 3.07 2.54 1.10
C ASP A 25 2.71 1.12 1.50
N ALA A 26 3.51 0.48 2.37
CA ALA A 26 3.21 -0.84 2.92
C ALA A 26 1.87 -0.83 3.67
N PHE A 27 1.68 0.14 4.58
CA PHE A 27 0.44 0.32 5.33
C PHE A 27 -0.76 0.59 4.41
N LEU A 28 -0.67 1.59 3.53
CA LEU A 28 -1.76 1.98 2.64
C LEU A 28 -2.10 0.88 1.63
N ASN A 29 -1.11 0.15 1.12
CA ASN A 29 -1.35 -1.01 0.27
C ASN A 29 -2.02 -2.15 1.03
N HIS A 30 -1.60 -2.42 2.26
CA HIS A 30 -2.19 -3.47 3.08
C HIS A 30 -3.67 -3.21 3.30
N VAL A 31 -4.03 -2.06 3.89
CA VAL A 31 -5.43 -1.71 4.18
C VAL A 31 -6.31 -1.62 2.92
N ARG A 32 -5.74 -1.18 1.79
CA ARG A 32 -6.44 -1.15 0.50
C ARG A 32 -6.74 -2.56 -0.02
N LYS A 33 -5.72 -3.44 -0.02
CA LYS A 33 -5.86 -4.81 -0.55
C LYS A 33 -6.81 -5.65 0.30
N THR A 34 -6.70 -5.56 1.62
CA THR A 34 -7.55 -6.30 2.56
C THR A 34 -8.92 -5.66 2.77
N LYS A 35 -9.14 -4.44 2.24
CA LYS A 35 -10.38 -3.67 2.40
C LYS A 35 -10.77 -3.47 3.86
N VAL A 36 -9.76 -3.40 4.75
CA VAL A 36 -9.97 -3.14 6.18
C VAL A 36 -10.61 -1.76 6.34
N PRO A 37 -11.75 -1.64 7.06
CA PRO A 37 -12.32 -0.34 7.40
C PRO A 37 -11.31 0.47 8.22
N VAL A 38 -11.17 1.75 7.87
CA VAL A 38 -10.29 2.69 8.57
C VAL A 38 -11.09 3.87 9.12
N THR A 39 -10.56 4.45 10.19
CA THR A 39 -10.92 5.80 10.63
C THR A 39 -9.76 6.74 10.32
N ILE A 40 -10.01 7.77 9.51
CA ILE A 40 -9.06 8.83 9.19
C ILE A 40 -9.39 10.04 10.05
N PHE A 41 -8.44 10.49 10.85
CA PHE A 41 -8.53 11.71 11.63
C PHE A 41 -7.87 12.84 10.85
N LEU A 42 -8.58 13.95 10.72
CA LEU A 42 -8.06 15.17 10.11
C LEU A 42 -7.43 16.07 11.18
N ILE A 43 -6.50 16.93 10.76
CA ILE A 43 -5.83 17.90 11.64
C ILE A 43 -6.80 18.86 12.34
N ASN A 44 -7.97 19.11 11.75
CA ASN A 44 -9.03 19.95 12.32
C ASN A 44 -9.97 19.20 13.29
N GLY A 45 -9.70 17.91 13.56
CA GLY A 45 -10.49 17.08 14.47
C GLY A 45 -11.68 16.35 13.83
N VAL A 46 -11.98 16.57 12.54
CA VAL A 46 -13.00 15.80 11.83
C VAL A 46 -12.54 14.34 11.66
N LYS A 47 -13.46 13.39 11.85
CA LYS A 47 -13.22 11.97 11.59
C LYS A 47 -13.97 11.51 10.34
N LEU A 48 -13.27 10.81 9.47
CA LEU A 48 -13.80 10.16 8.28
C LEU A 48 -13.70 8.65 8.46
N GLN A 49 -14.70 7.92 8.00
CA GLN A 49 -14.70 6.46 8.08
C GLN A 49 -14.97 5.89 6.70
N GLY A 50 -14.39 4.74 6.39
CA GLY A 50 -14.60 4.06 5.12
C GLY A 50 -13.49 3.08 4.82
N VAL A 51 -13.37 2.71 3.55
CA VAL A 51 -12.30 1.85 3.03
C VAL A 51 -11.46 2.63 2.05
N ILE A 52 -10.14 2.53 2.17
CA ILE A 52 -9.22 3.13 1.20
C ILE A 52 -9.25 2.29 -0.07
N THR A 53 -9.67 2.89 -1.18
CA THR A 53 -9.72 2.19 -2.48
C THR A 53 -8.53 2.54 -3.36
N TRP A 54 -7.93 3.71 -3.19
CA TRP A 54 -6.76 4.15 -3.94
C TRP A 54 -5.95 5.19 -3.15
N PHE A 55 -4.70 5.41 -3.54
CA PHE A 55 -3.84 6.45 -3.01
C PHE A 55 -2.74 6.74 -4.02
N ASP A 56 -2.18 7.94 -3.93
CA ASP A 56 -0.95 8.35 -4.61
C ASP A 56 -0.01 9.02 -3.60
N ASN A 57 0.95 9.82 -4.06
CA ASN A 57 1.89 10.53 -3.19
C ASN A 57 1.21 11.54 -2.26
N PHE A 58 0.12 12.19 -2.68
CA PHE A 58 -0.48 13.35 -2.00
C PHE A 58 -1.89 13.11 -1.47
N CYS A 59 -2.60 12.11 -1.97
CA CYS A 59 -4.02 11.90 -1.73
C CYS A 59 -4.36 10.44 -1.43
N VAL A 60 -5.50 10.25 -0.79
CA VAL A 60 -6.13 8.95 -0.52
C VAL A 60 -7.58 9.03 -0.97
N LEU A 61 -8.04 8.04 -1.72
CA LEU A 61 -9.45 7.88 -2.10
C LEU A 61 -10.14 6.98 -1.07
N LEU A 62 -11.04 7.57 -0.30
CA LEU A 62 -11.83 6.89 0.73
C LEU A 62 -13.24 6.65 0.22
N ARG A 63 -13.74 5.42 0.37
CA ARG A 63 -15.11 5.05 -0.03
C ARG A 63 -15.96 4.68 1.18
N ARG A 64 -17.18 5.20 1.24
CA ARG A 64 -18.20 4.87 2.25
C ARG A 64 -19.59 4.99 1.62
N ASP A 65 -20.46 4.01 1.86
CA ASP A 65 -21.87 4.03 1.43
C ASP A 65 -22.06 4.34 -0.06
N GLY A 66 -21.21 3.73 -0.89
CA GLY A 66 -21.21 3.90 -2.35
C GLY A 66 -20.52 5.18 -2.85
N GLN A 67 -20.32 6.17 -1.99
CA GLN A 67 -19.68 7.45 -2.30
C GLN A 67 -18.17 7.39 -2.14
N SER A 68 -17.45 8.10 -3.00
CA SER A 68 -15.99 8.23 -2.94
C SER A 68 -15.61 9.68 -2.68
N GLN A 69 -14.68 9.89 -1.75
CA GLN A 69 -14.13 11.19 -1.42
C GLN A 69 -12.61 11.17 -1.51
N LEU A 70 -12.05 12.19 -2.16
CA LEU A 70 -10.61 12.39 -2.23
C LEU A 70 -10.15 13.17 -0.99
N VAL A 71 -9.21 12.61 -0.25
CA VAL A 71 -8.67 13.19 0.97
C VAL A 71 -7.19 13.52 0.75
N TYR A 72 -6.82 14.78 0.91
CA TYR A 72 -5.43 15.20 0.84
C TYR A 72 -4.66 14.81 2.10
N LYS A 73 -3.48 14.22 1.95
CA LYS A 73 -2.65 13.75 3.07
C LYS A 73 -2.19 14.87 4.00
N HIS A 74 -2.02 16.10 3.51
CA HIS A 74 -1.64 17.25 4.36
C HIS A 74 -2.71 17.60 5.41
N ALA A 75 -3.97 17.19 5.18
CA ALA A 75 -5.06 17.39 6.11
C ALA A 75 -5.24 16.20 7.07
N ILE A 76 -4.56 15.08 6.84
CA ILE A 76 -4.67 13.86 7.66
C ILE A 76 -3.67 13.94 8.82
N SER A 77 -4.16 13.77 10.04
CA SER A 77 -3.30 13.61 11.23
C SER A 77 -3.00 12.14 11.52
N THR A 78 -3.97 11.24 11.37
CA THR A 78 -3.82 9.82 11.73
C THR A 78 -4.75 8.92 10.92
N ILE A 79 -4.30 7.71 10.60
CA ILE A 79 -5.12 6.65 10.01
C ILE A 79 -5.11 5.44 10.95
N MET A 80 -6.29 5.08 11.46
CA MET A 80 -6.47 3.95 12.38
C MET A 80 -7.21 2.82 11.69
N PRO A 81 -6.61 1.61 11.53
CA PRO A 81 -7.32 0.45 11.03
C PRO A 81 -8.32 -0.05 12.09
N GLY A 82 -9.48 -0.54 11.64
CA GLY A 82 -10.52 -1.06 12.53
C GLY A 82 -10.19 -2.43 13.14
N GLN A 83 -9.09 -3.06 12.71
CA GLN A 83 -8.58 -4.34 13.20
C GLN A 83 -7.04 -4.30 13.18
N PRO A 84 -6.36 -5.12 14.00
CA PRO A 84 -4.91 -5.29 13.91
C PRO A 84 -4.48 -5.69 12.49
N ILE A 85 -3.36 -5.14 12.03
CA ILE A 85 -2.77 -5.48 10.74
C ILE A 85 -1.33 -5.96 10.97
N SER A 86 -0.94 -7.02 10.25
CA SER A 86 0.46 -7.41 10.16
C SER A 86 1.07 -6.84 8.89
N LEU A 87 2.13 -6.03 9.06
CA LEU A 87 2.86 -5.42 7.95
C LEU A 87 4.10 -6.20 7.54
N TYR A 88 4.50 -7.19 8.35
CA TYR A 88 5.66 -8.05 8.14
C TYR A 88 5.20 -9.49 8.27
N GLU A 89 5.14 -10.22 7.17
CA GLU A 89 5.09 -11.68 7.21
C GLU A 89 6.53 -12.15 7.49
N GLY A 90 6.83 -12.59 8.72
CA GLY A 90 8.19 -13.03 9.05
C GLY A 90 8.52 -13.36 10.51
N ASP A 91 7.65 -13.10 11.49
CA ASP A 91 7.95 -13.36 12.93
C ASP A 91 7.08 -14.49 13.53
N ASP A 92 6.88 -15.58 12.79
CA ASP A 92 6.42 -16.88 13.33
C ASP A 92 7.55 -17.92 13.27
#